data_AF-A0A7S3J5U8-F1
#
_entry.id   AF-A0A7S3J5U8-F1
#
_cell.length_a   1.000
_cell.length_b   1.000
_cell.length_c   1.000
_cell.angle_alpha   90.00
_cell.angle_beta   90.00
_cell.angle_gamma   90.00
#
_symmetry.space_group_name_H-M   'P 1'
#
loop_
_entity.id
_entity.type
_entity.pdbx_description
1 polymer ?
#
loop_
_entity_poly.entity_id
_entity_poly.type
_entity_poly.pdbx_seq_one_letter_code
_entity_poly.pdbx_strand_id
1 'polypeptide(L)'
;VTGEILKTKSLLDAIKKKLDESAAGDLNLVDLAVALKILSDKVDVITYLKEPDSDPRELRFKLNGTNKKVKVDIKKLQEAIVFVDDGEESKEESKDKLEVDLSEEDNQYLDEKLKDFKIETGRGGIIEKKCMMQLMKTIGDFSKSRSKDISKQAQDKRIEHYGTDSEKYVDVILETMSREEESFNYCTTAILSKLNVSQETYMRSEQALIMDPMSQMELLQKGIENEDTNVEVPSELDKKKTIEILKESNDKSFENYKEYSTAVKKKDPYLTPVVISCLSHDYILKEHKYDEEVFKAAMFKHKVFEDQDLAMYMQQKQFELFTLDGGMPFMPPMGGMGGMG
;
A
#
# COMPACT_ATOMS: atom_id res chain seq x y z
N VAL A 1 -3.19 -6.20 24.33
CA VAL A 1 -2.87 -7.66 24.33
C VAL A 1 -4.05 -8.49 24.82
N THR A 2 -4.65 -8.20 25.98
CA THR A 2 -5.79 -8.96 26.55
C THR A 2 -7.07 -8.93 25.70
N GLY A 3 -7.44 -7.80 25.10
CA GLY A 3 -8.65 -7.70 24.25
C GLY A 3 -8.57 -8.48 22.94
N GLU A 4 -7.39 -8.53 22.31
CA GLU A 4 -7.21 -9.32 21.08
C GLU A 4 -7.06 -10.82 21.35
N ILE A 5 -6.45 -11.21 22.47
CA ILE A 5 -6.43 -12.61 22.92
C ILE A 5 -7.84 -13.09 23.22
N LEU A 6 -8.70 -12.23 23.80
CA LEU A 6 -10.11 -12.54 24.02
C LEU A 6 -10.87 -12.67 22.69
N LYS A 7 -10.62 -11.81 21.69
CA LYS A 7 -11.20 -11.96 20.35
C LYS A 7 -10.76 -13.25 19.66
N THR A 8 -9.48 -13.59 19.72
CA THR A 8 -8.94 -14.85 19.19
C THR A 8 -9.54 -16.07 19.90
N LYS A 9 -9.68 -15.99 21.23
CA LYS A 9 -10.34 -17.04 22.04
C LYS A 9 -11.82 -17.18 21.67
N SER A 10 -12.55 -16.08 21.53
CA SER A 10 -13.96 -16.08 21.10
C SER A 10 -14.13 -16.65 19.68
N LEU A 11 -13.18 -16.39 18.77
CA LEU A 11 -13.15 -16.98 17.43
C LEU A 11 -12.88 -18.49 17.48
N LEU A 12 -11.93 -18.94 18.30
CA LEU A 12 -11.64 -20.36 18.51
C LEU A 12 -12.81 -21.10 19.17
N ASP A 13 -13.48 -20.48 20.15
CA ASP A 13 -14.65 -21.04 20.81
C ASP A 13 -15.85 -21.12 19.84
N ALA A 14 -16.01 -20.13 18.95
CA ALA A 14 -17.04 -20.15 17.89
C ALA A 14 -16.76 -21.23 16.83
N ILE A 15 -15.50 -21.43 16.45
CA ILE A 15 -15.07 -22.48 15.53
C ILE A 15 -15.28 -23.86 16.16
N LYS A 16 -14.91 -24.03 17.44
CA LYS A 16 -15.10 -25.27 18.19
C LYS A 16 -16.57 -25.63 18.32
N LYS A 17 -17.42 -24.65 18.67
CA LYS A 17 -18.88 -24.82 18.74
C LYS A 17 -19.47 -25.26 17.39
N LYS A 18 -19.02 -24.67 16.28
CA LYS A 18 -19.46 -25.04 14.92
C LYS A 18 -18.97 -26.43 14.48
N LEU A 19 -17.80 -26.85 14.92
CA LEU A 19 -17.28 -28.20 14.69
C LEU A 19 -18.07 -29.26 15.49
N ASP A 20 -18.42 -28.94 16.74
CA ASP A 20 -19.18 -29.83 17.62
C ASP A 20 -20.65 -30.00 17.16
N GLU A 21 -21.23 -29.00 16.48
CA GLU A 21 -22.62 -29.00 16.01
C GLU A 21 -22.84 -29.71 14.64
N SER A 22 -21.77 -30.08 13.93
CA SER A 22 -21.76 -30.86 12.68
C SER A 22 -22.81 -30.49 11.62
N ALA A 23 -22.45 -29.55 10.74
CA ALA A 23 -22.51 -29.78 9.30
C ALA A 23 -21.23 -29.20 8.68
N ALA A 24 -20.23 -30.06 8.48
CA ALA A 24 -18.90 -29.71 7.97
C ALA A 24 -18.88 -29.20 6.50
N GLY A 25 -20.02 -28.80 5.95
CA GLY A 25 -20.16 -28.25 4.60
C GLY A 25 -20.12 -26.72 4.51
N ASP A 26 -20.38 -26.00 5.62
CA ASP A 26 -20.48 -24.53 5.66
C ASP A 26 -19.28 -23.84 6.32
N LEU A 27 -18.18 -24.57 6.54
CA LEU A 27 -16.95 -23.99 7.06
C LEU A 27 -16.19 -23.33 5.90
N ASN A 28 -16.21 -22.00 5.85
CA ASN A 28 -15.38 -21.23 4.95
C ASN A 28 -13.89 -21.46 5.28
N LEU A 29 -13.25 -22.32 4.49
CA LEU A 29 -11.83 -22.69 4.63
C LEU A 29 -10.91 -21.46 4.57
N VAL A 30 -11.34 -20.38 3.91
CA VAL A 30 -10.60 -19.12 3.83
C VAL A 30 -10.55 -18.44 5.20
N ASP A 31 -11.67 -18.36 5.91
CA ASP A 31 -11.74 -17.75 7.24
C ASP A 31 -10.92 -18.55 8.27
N LEU A 32 -10.94 -19.88 8.15
CA LEU A 32 -10.12 -20.78 8.97
C LEU A 32 -8.62 -20.61 8.66
N ALA A 33 -8.23 -20.52 7.39
CA ALA A 33 -6.83 -20.34 6.99
C ALA A 33 -6.29 -18.98 7.43
N VAL A 34 -7.09 -17.91 7.32
CA VAL A 34 -6.72 -16.56 7.79
C VAL A 34 -6.60 -16.55 9.32
N ALA A 35 -7.54 -17.16 10.05
CA ALA A 35 -7.46 -17.27 11.50
C ALA A 35 -6.24 -18.09 11.95
N LEU A 36 -5.94 -19.20 11.28
CA LEU A 36 -4.75 -20.03 11.53
C LEU A 36 -3.44 -19.29 11.22
N LYS A 37 -3.40 -18.51 10.16
CA LYS A 37 -2.22 -17.72 9.79
C LYS A 37 -1.95 -16.61 10.80
N ILE A 38 -2.99 -15.86 11.19
CA ILE A 38 -2.89 -14.85 12.25
C ILE A 38 -2.47 -15.50 13.58
N LEU A 39 -2.96 -16.70 13.87
CA LEU A 39 -2.56 -17.46 15.06
C LEU A 39 -1.09 -17.90 14.97
N SER A 40 -0.64 -18.40 13.81
CA SER A 40 0.74 -18.82 13.57
C SER A 40 1.71 -17.64 13.70
N ASP A 41 1.43 -16.53 13.00
CA ASP A 41 2.24 -15.31 13.04
C ASP A 41 2.34 -14.76 14.48
N LYS A 42 1.24 -14.83 15.26
CA LYS A 42 1.22 -14.39 16.67
C LYS A 42 1.86 -15.39 17.62
N VAL A 43 1.75 -16.70 17.38
CA VAL A 43 2.45 -17.76 18.15
C VAL A 43 3.94 -17.72 17.88
N ASP A 44 4.37 -17.39 16.67
CA ASP A 44 5.77 -17.15 16.33
C ASP A 44 6.30 -15.95 17.11
N VAL A 45 5.59 -14.81 17.11
CA VAL A 45 5.94 -13.64 17.94
C VAL A 45 6.00 -13.99 19.43
N ILE A 46 5.07 -14.79 19.95
CA ILE A 46 5.04 -15.21 21.37
C ILE A 46 6.15 -16.23 21.70
N THR A 47 6.48 -17.15 20.79
CA THR A 47 7.57 -18.13 20.99
C THR A 47 8.96 -17.51 20.89
N TYR A 48 9.10 -16.34 20.28
CA TYR A 48 10.31 -15.52 20.33
C TYR A 48 10.47 -14.70 21.62
N LEU A 49 9.46 -14.64 22.48
CA LEU A 49 9.51 -13.89 23.74
C LEU A 49 9.57 -14.86 24.93
N LYS A 50 10.76 -15.03 25.54
CA LYS A 50 10.84 -15.68 26.87
C LYS A 50 10.23 -14.77 27.95
N GLU A 51 9.71 -15.41 29.02
CA GLU A 51 9.16 -14.72 30.20
C GLU A 51 10.08 -13.56 30.64
N PRO A 52 9.52 -12.36 30.87
CA PRO A 52 10.30 -11.19 31.23
C PRO A 52 10.96 -11.39 32.60
N ASP A 53 12.24 -10.99 32.72
CA ASP A 53 12.93 -10.88 34.02
C ASP A 53 12.13 -9.94 34.94
N SER A 54 12.00 -10.32 36.21
CA SER A 54 11.15 -9.68 37.21
C SER A 54 11.65 -8.28 37.61
N ASP A 55 11.38 -7.27 36.77
CA ASP A 55 11.53 -5.85 37.12
C ASP A 55 10.18 -5.13 36.91
N PRO A 56 9.57 -4.56 37.96
CA PRO A 56 8.25 -3.91 37.88
C PRO A 56 8.24 -2.60 37.06
N ARG A 57 9.39 -2.08 36.61
CA ARG A 57 9.47 -0.82 35.85
C ARG A 57 9.84 -0.99 34.38
N GLU A 58 10.41 -2.13 34.01
CA GLU A 58 10.95 -2.36 32.67
C GLU A 58 10.70 -3.79 32.23
N LEU A 59 10.11 -3.98 31.05
CA LEU A 59 10.07 -5.31 30.42
C LEU A 59 11.32 -5.47 29.57
N ARG A 60 12.09 -6.53 29.84
CA ARG A 60 13.32 -6.84 29.10
C ARG A 60 13.18 -8.21 28.43
N PHE A 61 13.15 -8.21 27.11
CA PHE A 61 13.08 -9.42 26.31
C PHE A 61 14.43 -9.71 25.66
N LYS A 62 14.96 -10.92 25.86
CA LYS A 62 16.13 -11.40 25.10
C LYS A 62 15.64 -11.92 23.75
N LEU A 63 16.25 -11.45 22.67
CA LEU A 63 15.95 -11.94 21.32
C LEU A 63 16.75 -13.22 21.06
N ASN A 64 16.05 -14.35 20.85
CA ASN A 64 16.68 -15.63 20.54
C ASN A 64 17.60 -15.51 19.32
N GLY A 65 18.77 -16.17 19.39
CA GLY A 65 19.78 -16.12 18.33
C GLY A 65 20.65 -14.86 18.33
N THR A 66 20.46 -13.93 19.28
CA THR A 66 21.27 -12.71 19.38
C THR A 66 21.70 -12.41 20.82
N ASN A 67 22.74 -11.59 20.97
CA ASN A 67 23.13 -11.02 22.27
C ASN A 67 22.36 -9.73 22.62
N LYS A 68 21.32 -9.39 21.86
CA LYS A 68 20.57 -8.14 22.00
C LYS A 68 19.35 -8.34 22.92
N LYS A 69 18.99 -7.25 23.62
CA LYS A 69 17.81 -7.19 24.48
C LYS A 69 16.92 -6.04 24.03
N VAL A 70 15.61 -6.29 23.95
CA VAL A 70 14.60 -5.26 23.79
C VAL A 70 14.20 -4.80 25.19
N LYS A 71 14.28 -3.49 25.42
CA LYS A 71 13.84 -2.85 26.66
C LYS A 71 12.60 -2.03 26.37
N VAL A 72 11.51 -2.34 27.05
CA VAL A 72 10.25 -1.60 26.98
C VAL A 72 10.04 -0.89 28.32
N ASP A 73 9.93 0.43 28.26
CA ASP A 73 9.63 1.26 29.42
C ASP A 73 8.12 1.20 29.70
N ILE A 74 7.75 0.60 30.83
CA ILE A 74 6.35 0.36 31.17
C ILE A 74 5.62 1.68 31.43
N LYS A 75 6.29 2.72 31.94
CA LYS A 75 5.65 4.01 32.18
C LYS A 75 5.27 4.70 30.87
N LYS A 76 6.18 4.73 29.91
CA LYS A 76 5.88 5.29 28.58
C LYS A 76 4.81 4.49 27.85
N LEU A 77 4.81 3.16 28.02
CA LEU A 77 3.78 2.30 27.48
C LEU A 77 2.41 2.56 28.14
N GLN A 78 2.38 2.78 29.45
CA GLN A 78 1.16 3.13 30.19
C GLN A 78 0.63 4.52 29.81
N GLU A 79 1.51 5.50 29.62
CA GLU A 79 1.17 6.84 29.13
C GLU A 79 0.61 6.81 27.71
N ALA A 80 1.03 5.83 26.89
CA ALA A 80 0.52 5.63 25.53
C ALA A 80 -0.80 4.84 25.47
N ILE A 81 -1.25 4.23 26.58
CA ILE A 81 -2.49 3.45 26.62
C ILE A 81 -3.59 4.30 27.28
N VAL A 82 -4.50 4.81 26.46
CA VAL A 82 -5.73 5.47 26.93
C VAL A 82 -6.85 4.45 26.97
N PHE A 83 -7.47 4.28 28.14
CA PHE A 83 -8.72 3.52 28.26
C PHE A 83 -9.89 4.46 28.00
N VAL A 84 -10.77 4.07 27.09
CA VAL A 84 -12.02 4.77 26.81
C VAL A 84 -13.14 3.96 27.47
N ASP A 85 -13.83 4.55 28.43
CA ASP A 85 -15.03 3.95 29.03
C ASP A 85 -16.23 4.17 28.06
N ASP A 86 -16.98 3.10 27.79
CA ASP A 86 -18.18 3.10 26.92
C ASP A 86 -19.41 3.72 27.63
N GLY A 87 -19.23 4.87 28.26
CA GLY A 87 -20.28 5.57 28.98
C GLY A 87 -20.05 7.07 28.99
N GLU A 88 -20.98 7.77 28.36
CA GLU A 88 -21.11 9.24 28.23
C GLU A 88 -20.46 9.85 26.98
N GLU A 89 -21.29 10.63 26.29
CA GLU A 89 -20.94 11.50 25.16
C GLU A 89 -19.73 12.35 25.52
N SER A 90 -18.54 11.89 25.11
CA SER A 90 -17.34 12.68 25.22
C SER A 90 -17.41 13.79 24.19
N LYS A 91 -17.62 15.01 24.69
CA LYS A 91 -17.15 16.21 24.00
C LYS A 91 -15.75 15.91 23.49
N GLU A 92 -15.57 16.01 22.17
CA GLU A 92 -14.27 15.90 21.52
C GLU A 92 -13.32 16.91 22.16
N GLU A 93 -12.53 16.46 23.14
CA GLU A 93 -11.33 17.17 23.51
C GLU A 93 -10.38 17.03 22.33
N SER A 94 -10.07 18.19 21.75
CA SER A 94 -9.16 18.39 20.63
C SER A 94 -7.79 17.79 20.95
N LYS A 95 -7.60 16.51 20.64
CA LYS A 95 -6.27 15.93 20.46
C LYS A 95 -5.63 16.63 19.26
N ASP A 96 -4.42 17.14 19.48
CA ASP A 96 -3.61 17.94 18.57
C ASP A 96 -3.96 17.69 17.09
N LYS A 97 -4.69 18.63 16.50
CA LYS A 97 -4.84 18.67 15.06
C LYS A 97 -3.46 19.01 14.51
N LEU A 98 -2.89 18.08 13.76
CA LEU A 98 -1.71 18.37 12.96
C LEU A 98 -2.14 19.38 11.89
N GLU A 99 -1.81 20.64 12.11
CA GLU A 99 -1.97 21.69 11.12
C GLU A 99 -0.70 21.78 10.29
N VAL A 100 -0.89 21.92 8.97
CA VAL A 100 0.20 22.14 8.03
C VAL A 100 0.08 23.54 7.46
N ASP A 101 1.22 24.22 7.33
CA ASP A 101 1.27 25.53 6.69
C ASP A 101 1.01 25.38 5.19
N LEU A 102 -0.15 25.87 4.74
CA LEU A 102 -0.59 25.84 3.35
C LEU A 102 -0.17 27.10 2.61
N SER A 103 0.33 26.94 1.38
CA SER A 103 0.54 28.09 0.50
C SER A 103 -0.80 28.73 0.10
N GLU A 104 -0.77 29.95 -0.45
CA GLU A 104 -1.98 30.59 -0.97
C GLU A 104 -2.61 29.79 -2.11
N GLU A 105 -1.80 29.21 -2.98
CA GLU A 105 -2.24 28.37 -4.10
C GLU A 105 -2.90 27.07 -3.60
N ASP A 106 -2.29 26.41 -2.61
CA ASP A 106 -2.85 25.20 -2.00
C ASP A 106 -4.20 25.49 -1.33
N ASN A 107 -4.30 26.61 -0.61
CA ASN A 107 -5.55 27.02 0.02
C ASN A 107 -6.65 27.25 -1.01
N GLN A 108 -6.35 27.94 -2.11
CA GLN A 108 -7.33 28.18 -3.18
C GLN A 108 -7.78 26.86 -3.83
N TYR A 109 -6.84 25.96 -4.12
CA TYR A 109 -7.15 24.64 -4.68
C TYR A 109 -8.09 23.85 -3.74
N LEU A 110 -7.75 23.80 -2.46
CA LEU A 110 -8.55 23.06 -1.46
C LEU A 110 -9.93 23.70 -1.26
N ASP A 111 -10.02 25.02 -1.18
CA ASP A 111 -11.30 25.71 -1.00
C ASP A 111 -12.24 25.48 -2.21
N GLU A 112 -11.70 25.42 -3.43
CA GLU A 112 -12.48 25.07 -4.62
C GLU A 112 -12.93 23.60 -4.60
N LYS A 113 -12.01 22.66 -4.34
CA LYS A 113 -12.30 21.22 -4.39
C LYS A 113 -13.18 20.73 -3.24
N LEU A 114 -13.10 21.37 -2.08
CA LEU A 114 -13.82 20.95 -0.87
C LEU A 114 -15.11 21.76 -0.60
N LYS A 115 -15.43 22.78 -1.42
CA LYS A 115 -16.57 23.68 -1.21
C LYS A 115 -17.90 22.99 -0.90
N ASP A 116 -18.20 21.93 -1.64
CA ASP A 116 -19.43 21.15 -1.52
C ASP A 116 -19.20 19.77 -0.88
N PHE A 117 -17.99 19.53 -0.37
CA PHE A 117 -17.61 18.26 0.22
C PHE A 117 -18.22 18.14 1.62
N LYS A 118 -19.01 17.10 1.85
CA LYS A 118 -19.60 16.80 3.16
C LYS A 118 -19.13 15.44 3.64
N ILE A 119 -18.58 15.42 4.86
CA ILE A 119 -18.20 14.18 5.53
C ILE A 119 -19.46 13.53 6.10
N GLU A 120 -19.74 12.33 5.64
CA GLU A 120 -20.80 11.46 6.16
C GLU A 120 -20.14 10.31 6.93
N THR A 121 -20.57 10.10 8.17
CA THR A 121 -20.06 9.02 9.03
C THR A 121 -21.17 8.04 9.37
N GLY A 122 -20.89 6.75 9.20
CA GLY A 122 -21.74 5.66 9.64
C GLY A 122 -21.58 5.34 11.14
N ARG A 123 -22.10 4.18 11.55
CA ARG A 123 -21.98 3.70 12.94
C ARG A 123 -20.51 3.57 13.35
N GLY A 124 -20.20 4.03 14.57
CA GLY A 124 -18.85 3.99 15.12
C GLY A 124 -17.92 5.09 14.61
N GLY A 125 -18.45 6.13 13.96
CA GLY A 125 -17.65 7.27 13.47
C GLY A 125 -16.71 6.86 12.33
N ILE A 126 -17.13 5.92 11.49
CA ILE A 126 -16.43 5.51 10.27
C ILE A 126 -16.96 6.33 9.11
N ILE A 127 -16.07 6.92 8.32
CA ILE A 127 -16.45 7.66 7.11
C ILE A 127 -17.13 6.69 6.15
N GLU A 128 -18.30 7.06 5.65
CA GLU A 128 -19.04 6.21 4.72
C GLU A 128 -18.23 5.93 3.46
N LYS A 129 -18.32 4.70 2.93
CA LYS A 129 -17.52 4.22 1.79
C LYS A 129 -17.48 5.22 0.62
N LYS A 130 -18.63 5.77 0.22
CA LYS A 130 -18.72 6.72 -0.90
C LYS A 130 -17.94 8.01 -0.60
N CYS A 131 -18.06 8.53 0.61
CA CYS A 131 -17.35 9.72 1.07
C CYS A 131 -15.85 9.44 1.20
N MET A 132 -15.46 8.28 1.73
CA MET A 132 -14.06 7.85 1.85
C MET A 132 -13.38 7.73 0.48
N MET A 133 -14.04 7.14 -0.51
CA MET A 133 -13.50 7.06 -1.87
C MET A 133 -13.31 8.44 -2.51
N GLN A 134 -14.25 9.37 -2.30
CA GLN A 134 -14.12 10.75 -2.79
C GLN A 134 -12.99 11.49 -2.06
N LEU A 135 -12.82 11.24 -0.77
CA LEU A 135 -11.75 11.80 0.04
C LEU A 135 -10.38 11.32 -0.45
N MET A 136 -10.19 10.01 -0.61
CA MET A 136 -8.96 9.42 -1.16
C MET A 136 -8.65 9.94 -2.56
N LYS A 137 -9.66 10.08 -3.42
CA LYS A 137 -9.48 10.69 -4.75
C LYS A 137 -8.99 12.13 -4.65
N THR A 138 -9.58 12.93 -3.77
CA THR A 138 -9.21 14.34 -3.59
C THR A 138 -7.79 14.47 -3.05
N ILE A 139 -7.40 13.62 -2.08
CA ILE A 139 -6.03 13.52 -1.57
C ILE A 139 -5.06 13.14 -2.69
N GLY A 140 -5.40 12.13 -3.49
CA GLY A 140 -4.60 11.68 -4.63
C GLY A 140 -4.43 12.78 -5.69
N ASP A 141 -5.52 13.44 -6.09
CA ASP A 141 -5.51 14.53 -7.08
C ASP A 141 -4.66 15.71 -6.56
N PHE A 142 -4.75 16.04 -5.26
CA PHE A 142 -3.95 17.10 -4.64
C PHE A 142 -2.46 16.72 -4.58
N SER A 143 -2.13 15.50 -4.13
CA SER A 143 -0.76 15.00 -4.11
C SER A 143 -0.13 14.95 -5.50
N LYS A 144 -0.86 14.48 -6.51
CA LYS A 144 -0.43 14.52 -7.91
C LYS A 144 -0.15 15.94 -8.37
N SER A 145 -0.99 16.91 -7.98
CA SER A 145 -0.80 18.31 -8.38
C SER A 145 0.49 18.93 -7.84
N ARG A 146 0.88 18.57 -6.61
CA ARG A 146 2.11 19.02 -5.94
C ARG A 146 3.36 18.26 -6.38
N SER A 147 3.18 16.99 -6.76
CA SER A 147 4.28 16.08 -7.06
C SER A 147 4.58 15.93 -8.55
N LYS A 148 3.99 16.76 -9.44
CA LYS A 148 4.16 16.66 -10.90
C LYS A 148 5.63 16.60 -11.34
N ASP A 149 6.50 17.38 -10.70
CA ASP A 149 7.92 17.41 -11.07
C ASP A 149 8.74 16.30 -10.38
N ILE A 150 8.21 15.66 -9.33
CA ILE A 150 8.95 14.65 -8.56
C ILE A 150 9.23 13.43 -9.43
N SER A 151 8.22 12.90 -10.11
CA SER A 151 8.36 11.69 -10.94
C SER A 151 9.29 11.93 -12.13
N LYS A 152 9.20 13.09 -12.79
CA LYS A 152 10.10 13.47 -13.88
C LYS A 152 11.56 13.62 -13.41
N GLN A 153 11.79 14.37 -12.33
CA GLN A 153 13.13 14.52 -11.74
C GLN A 153 13.70 13.18 -11.27
N ALA A 154 12.85 12.28 -10.77
CA ALA A 154 13.27 10.96 -10.35
C ALA A 154 13.81 10.15 -11.52
N GLN A 155 13.09 10.11 -12.65
CA GLN A 155 13.57 9.43 -13.85
C GLN A 155 14.90 10.02 -14.37
N ASP A 156 15.02 11.35 -14.43
CA ASP A 156 16.25 12.02 -14.86
C ASP A 156 17.45 11.62 -13.97
N LYS A 157 17.27 11.64 -12.64
CA LYS A 157 18.31 11.22 -11.68
C LYS A 157 18.65 9.74 -11.80
N ARG A 158 17.64 8.86 -11.98
CA ARG A 158 17.88 7.41 -12.09
C ARG A 158 18.70 7.08 -13.34
N ILE A 159 18.43 7.74 -14.46
CA ILE A 159 19.15 7.53 -15.72
C ILE A 159 20.65 7.79 -15.60
N GLU A 160 21.09 8.72 -14.73
CA GLU A 160 22.51 8.97 -14.48
C GLU A 160 23.25 7.75 -13.90
N HIS A 161 22.54 6.82 -13.27
CA HIS A 161 23.08 5.62 -12.62
C HIS A 161 22.65 4.32 -13.30
N TYR A 162 21.81 4.41 -14.33
CA TYR A 162 21.26 3.26 -15.04
C TYR A 162 22.36 2.45 -15.76
N GLY A 163 22.53 1.21 -15.33
CA GLY A 163 23.49 0.24 -15.86
C GLY A 163 24.94 0.49 -15.42
N THR A 164 25.17 1.40 -14.47
CA THR A 164 26.51 1.78 -14.03
C THR A 164 26.70 1.64 -12.51
N ASP A 165 25.76 2.13 -11.70
CA ASP A 165 25.85 2.13 -10.24
C ASP A 165 24.52 1.74 -9.61
N SER A 166 24.35 0.44 -9.35
CA SER A 166 23.10 -0.11 -8.83
C SER A 166 22.77 0.34 -7.40
N GLU A 167 23.77 0.67 -6.58
CA GLU A 167 23.54 1.19 -5.24
C GLU A 167 22.92 2.59 -5.31
N LYS A 168 23.53 3.51 -6.07
CA LYS A 168 23.00 4.87 -6.22
C LYS A 168 21.67 4.90 -6.95
N TYR A 169 21.47 4.04 -7.95
CA TYR A 169 20.19 3.92 -8.63
C TYR A 169 19.05 3.59 -7.66
N VAL A 170 19.28 2.63 -6.74
CA VAL A 170 18.29 2.29 -5.70
C VAL A 170 18.15 3.41 -4.65
N ASP A 171 19.22 4.16 -4.34
CA ASP A 171 19.11 5.33 -3.46
C ASP A 171 18.17 6.40 -4.04
N VAL A 172 18.25 6.66 -5.35
CA VAL A 172 17.34 7.62 -6.01
C VAL A 172 15.88 7.16 -5.92
N ILE A 173 15.61 5.86 -6.08
CA ILE A 173 14.25 5.29 -5.93
C ILE A 173 13.74 5.51 -4.51
N LEU A 174 14.55 5.19 -3.49
CA LEU A 174 14.19 5.38 -2.09
C LEU A 174 13.96 6.86 -1.73
N GLU A 175 14.83 7.76 -2.19
CA GLU A 175 14.66 9.21 -2.03
C GLU A 175 13.34 9.67 -2.65
N THR A 176 13.02 9.17 -3.85
CA THR A 176 11.77 9.49 -4.55
C THR A 176 10.56 9.03 -3.77
N MET A 177 10.55 7.77 -3.32
CA MET A 177 9.46 7.21 -2.50
C MET A 177 9.26 8.00 -1.21
N SER A 178 10.34 8.38 -0.53
CA SER A 178 10.27 9.20 0.69
C SER A 178 9.64 10.57 0.41
N ARG A 179 10.03 11.23 -0.69
CA ARG A 179 9.46 12.53 -1.09
C ARG A 179 7.99 12.43 -1.48
N GLU A 180 7.61 11.37 -2.19
CA GLU A 180 6.21 11.10 -2.54
C GLU A 180 5.36 10.81 -1.29
N GLU A 181 5.88 10.04 -0.33
CA GLU A 181 5.23 9.77 0.95
C GLU A 181 5.05 11.05 1.78
N GLU A 182 6.10 11.87 1.91
CA GLU A 182 6.03 13.17 2.58
C GLU A 182 4.98 14.09 1.95
N SER A 183 4.96 14.18 0.62
CA SER A 183 3.99 14.97 -0.13
C SER A 183 2.55 14.46 0.08
N PHE A 184 2.35 13.14 0.03
CA PHE A 184 1.05 12.52 0.26
C PHE A 184 0.55 12.73 1.70
N ASN A 185 1.43 12.57 2.69
CA ASN A 185 1.11 12.80 4.11
C ASN A 185 0.76 14.26 4.38
N TYR A 186 1.50 15.20 3.78
CA TYR A 186 1.18 16.63 3.82
C TYR A 186 -0.22 16.91 3.24
N CYS A 187 -0.51 16.39 2.05
CA CYS A 187 -1.81 16.57 1.39
C CYS A 187 -2.96 15.98 2.20
N THR A 188 -2.76 14.80 2.75
CA THR A 188 -3.73 14.13 3.62
C THR A 188 -4.02 15.01 4.83
N THR A 189 -2.98 15.46 5.54
CA THR A 189 -3.12 16.30 6.73
C THR A 189 -3.82 17.62 6.41
N ALA A 190 -3.47 18.27 5.29
CA ALA A 190 -4.10 19.50 4.84
C ALA A 190 -5.61 19.36 4.63
N ILE A 191 -6.02 18.32 3.90
CA ILE A 191 -7.43 18.05 3.60
C ILE A 191 -8.19 17.68 4.87
N LEU A 192 -7.64 16.80 5.69
CA LEU A 192 -8.27 16.38 6.94
C LEU A 192 -8.49 17.57 7.89
N SER A 193 -7.52 18.46 8.00
CA SER A 193 -7.63 19.69 8.81
C SER A 193 -8.72 20.63 8.28
N LYS A 194 -8.82 20.84 6.96
CA LYS A 194 -9.91 21.64 6.35
C LYS A 194 -11.29 21.02 6.56
N LEU A 195 -11.39 19.70 6.55
CA LEU A 195 -12.65 18.96 6.75
C LEU A 195 -12.97 18.68 8.22
N ASN A 196 -12.11 19.10 9.15
CA ASN A 196 -12.23 18.80 10.58
C ASN A 196 -12.34 17.29 10.88
N VAL A 197 -11.58 16.47 10.15
CA VAL A 197 -11.51 15.02 10.33
C VAL A 197 -10.20 14.67 11.01
N SER A 198 -10.24 13.84 12.04
CA SER A 198 -9.01 13.37 12.69
C SER A 198 -8.29 12.32 11.84
N GLN A 199 -6.96 12.27 11.95
CA GLN A 199 -6.16 11.25 11.27
C GLN A 199 -6.54 9.83 11.72
N GLU A 200 -6.91 9.65 12.99
CA GLU A 200 -7.40 8.38 13.52
C GLU A 200 -8.70 7.95 12.83
N THR A 201 -9.67 8.85 12.69
CA THR A 201 -10.94 8.56 11.99
C THR A 201 -10.68 8.21 10.53
N TYR A 202 -9.79 8.94 9.85
CA TYR A 202 -9.39 8.64 8.48
C TYR A 202 -8.76 7.24 8.37
N MET A 203 -7.72 6.93 9.14
CA MET A 203 -7.00 5.66 9.07
C MET A 203 -7.90 4.47 9.41
N ARG A 204 -8.78 4.61 10.42
CA ARG A 204 -9.74 3.58 10.78
C ARG A 204 -10.75 3.32 9.65
N SER A 205 -11.17 4.37 8.96
CA SER A 205 -12.09 4.28 7.82
C SER A 205 -11.41 3.69 6.58
N GLU A 206 -10.16 4.06 6.34
CA GLU A 206 -9.32 3.50 5.28
C GLU A 206 -9.08 2.00 5.49
N GLN A 207 -8.73 1.57 6.70
CA GLN A 207 -8.58 0.16 7.03
C GLN A 207 -9.88 -0.63 6.82
N ALA A 208 -11.03 -0.05 7.21
CA ALA A 208 -12.33 -0.68 6.98
C ALA A 208 -12.63 -0.83 5.48
N LEU A 209 -12.24 0.15 4.66
CA LEU A 209 -12.38 0.11 3.21
C LEU A 209 -11.43 -0.91 2.56
N ILE A 210 -10.17 -0.94 2.98
CA ILE A 210 -9.16 -1.87 2.45
C ILE A 210 -9.50 -3.31 2.83
N MET A 211 -10.11 -3.57 3.99
CA MET A 211 -10.53 -4.91 4.38
C MET A 211 -11.80 -5.40 3.66
N ASP A 212 -12.49 -4.55 2.91
CA ASP A 212 -13.63 -4.94 2.08
C ASP A 212 -13.18 -5.36 0.67
N PRO A 213 -13.33 -6.65 0.29
CA PRO A 213 -12.91 -7.16 -1.02
C PRO A 213 -13.57 -6.42 -2.21
N MET A 214 -14.82 -5.96 -2.05
CA MET A 214 -15.51 -5.21 -3.11
C MET A 214 -14.90 -3.82 -3.30
N SER A 215 -14.44 -3.22 -2.21
CA SER A 215 -13.78 -1.92 -2.24
C SER A 215 -12.35 -2.02 -2.78
N GLN A 216 -11.63 -3.10 -2.51
CA GLN A 216 -10.31 -3.35 -3.14
C GLN A 216 -10.41 -3.42 -4.67
N MET A 217 -11.39 -4.15 -5.19
CA MET A 217 -11.62 -4.26 -6.64
C MET A 217 -12.00 -2.91 -7.26
N GLU A 218 -12.85 -2.14 -6.58
CA GLU A 218 -13.26 -0.81 -7.03
C GLU A 218 -12.09 0.20 -7.00
N LEU A 219 -11.23 0.14 -5.98
CA LEU A 219 -10.02 0.96 -5.89
C LEU A 219 -9.02 0.61 -7.00
N LEU A 220 -8.82 -0.67 -7.28
CA LEU A 220 -7.96 -1.12 -8.37
C LEU A 220 -8.50 -0.63 -9.72
N GLN A 221 -9.79 -0.83 -9.97
CA GLN A 221 -10.45 -0.40 -11.21
C GLN A 221 -10.40 1.12 -11.37
N LYS A 222 -10.71 1.89 -10.32
CA LYS A 222 -10.64 3.36 -10.36
C LYS A 222 -9.23 3.90 -10.47
N GLY A 223 -8.24 3.22 -9.87
CA GLY A 223 -6.84 3.57 -10.05
C GLY A 223 -6.41 3.48 -11.51
N ILE A 224 -6.91 2.45 -12.22
CA ILE A 224 -6.65 2.22 -13.64
C ILE A 224 -7.44 3.20 -14.54
N GLU A 225 -8.69 3.53 -14.18
CA GLU A 225 -9.57 4.38 -15.01
C GLU A 225 -9.31 5.89 -14.85
N ASN A 226 -8.69 6.35 -13.75
CA ASN A 226 -8.55 7.78 -13.44
C ASN A 226 -7.13 8.35 -13.61
N GLU A 227 -6.21 7.67 -14.32
CA GLU A 227 -5.01 8.34 -14.83
C GLU A 227 -5.37 9.17 -16.08
N ASP A 228 -6.06 10.28 -15.84
CA ASP A 228 -6.26 11.32 -16.84
C ASP A 228 -4.93 12.08 -16.99
N THR A 229 -4.08 11.53 -17.84
CA THR A 229 -2.84 12.18 -18.23
C THR A 229 -3.20 13.21 -19.30
N ASN A 230 -3.15 14.50 -18.97
CA ASN A 230 -3.22 15.60 -19.95
C ASN A 230 -2.01 15.60 -20.92
N VAL A 231 -1.30 14.47 -21.03
CA VAL A 231 -0.08 14.27 -21.80
C VAL A 231 -0.48 13.80 -23.19
N GLU A 232 0.01 14.51 -24.20
CA GLU A 232 -0.26 14.14 -25.59
C GLU A 232 0.53 12.88 -25.97
N VAL A 233 -0.20 11.78 -26.19
CA VAL A 233 0.40 10.51 -26.63
C VAL A 233 0.76 10.59 -28.12
N PRO A 234 2.03 10.40 -28.51
CA PRO A 234 2.46 10.39 -29.90
C PRO A 234 1.68 9.37 -30.74
N SER A 235 1.31 9.72 -31.97
CA SER A 235 0.50 8.85 -32.84
C SER A 235 1.20 7.53 -33.22
N GLU A 236 2.52 7.52 -33.17
CA GLU A 236 3.38 6.35 -33.40
C GLU A 236 3.36 5.35 -32.24
N LEU A 237 2.98 5.79 -31.05
CA LEU A 237 2.86 4.96 -29.86
C LEU A 237 1.45 4.36 -29.76
N ASP A 238 1.04 3.62 -30.80
CA ASP A 238 -0.26 2.97 -30.84
C ASP A 238 -0.37 1.78 -29.86
N LYS A 239 -1.56 1.17 -29.75
CA LYS A 239 -1.79 0.03 -28.85
C LYS A 239 -0.78 -1.11 -29.08
N LYS A 240 -0.53 -1.47 -30.33
CA LYS A 240 0.35 -2.60 -30.67
C LYS A 240 1.79 -2.26 -30.30
N LYS A 241 2.25 -1.06 -30.64
CA LYS A 241 3.61 -0.62 -30.35
C LYS A 241 3.85 -0.45 -28.86
N THR A 242 2.87 0.06 -28.13
CA THR A 242 2.90 0.17 -26.66
C THR A 242 3.06 -1.21 -26.00
N ILE A 243 2.28 -2.22 -26.45
CA ILE A 243 2.38 -3.59 -25.93
C ILE A 243 3.74 -4.22 -26.27
N GLU A 244 4.24 -4.02 -27.50
CA GLU A 244 5.54 -4.53 -27.93
C GLU A 244 6.67 -3.97 -27.05
N ILE A 245 6.72 -2.65 -26.90
CA ILE A 245 7.72 -1.97 -26.08
C ILE A 245 7.62 -2.40 -24.62
N LEU A 246 6.41 -2.53 -24.07
CA LEU A 246 6.21 -2.94 -22.67
C LEU A 246 6.71 -4.36 -22.40
N LYS A 247 6.50 -5.30 -23.34
CA LYS A 247 7.03 -6.67 -23.22
C LYS A 247 8.55 -6.67 -23.30
N GLU A 248 9.12 -5.97 -24.28
CA GLU A 248 10.56 -5.85 -24.46
C GLU A 248 11.24 -5.22 -23.23
N SER A 249 10.71 -4.11 -22.73
CA SER A 249 11.27 -3.40 -21.58
C SER A 249 11.16 -4.22 -20.30
N ASN A 250 10.07 -4.96 -20.10
CA ASN A 250 9.93 -5.87 -18.98
C ASN A 250 10.94 -7.02 -19.07
N ASP A 251 11.11 -7.67 -20.21
CA ASP A 251 12.12 -8.72 -20.37
C ASP A 251 13.53 -8.18 -20.02
N LYS A 252 13.88 -6.99 -20.52
CA LYS A 252 15.16 -6.34 -20.23
C LYS A 252 15.32 -5.95 -18.77
N SER A 253 14.26 -5.48 -18.12
CA SER A 253 14.31 -5.12 -16.71
C SER A 253 14.59 -6.32 -15.79
N PHE A 254 14.02 -7.49 -16.10
CA PHE A 254 14.29 -8.75 -15.38
C PHE A 254 15.72 -9.25 -15.60
N GLU A 255 16.23 -9.13 -16.82
CA GLU A 255 17.64 -9.44 -17.12
C GLU A 255 18.58 -8.54 -16.31
N ASN A 256 18.35 -7.23 -16.36
CA ASN A 256 19.17 -6.23 -15.68
C ASN A 256 19.06 -6.33 -14.17
N TYR A 257 17.88 -6.68 -13.62
CA TYR A 257 17.65 -6.75 -12.18
C TYR A 257 18.67 -7.61 -11.43
N LYS A 258 19.26 -8.62 -12.08
CA LYS A 258 20.33 -9.45 -11.49
C LYS A 258 21.48 -8.60 -10.96
N GLU A 259 21.85 -7.52 -11.65
CA GLU A 259 22.92 -6.59 -11.25
C GLU A 259 22.51 -5.64 -10.10
N TYR A 260 21.21 -5.45 -9.89
CA TYR A 260 20.64 -4.60 -8.84
C TYR A 260 20.21 -5.41 -7.60
N SER A 261 19.98 -6.71 -7.76
CA SER A 261 19.43 -7.59 -6.72
C SER A 261 20.19 -7.54 -5.40
N THR A 262 21.52 -7.36 -5.43
CA THR A 262 22.34 -7.25 -4.23
C THR A 262 22.08 -5.93 -3.49
N ALA A 263 22.04 -4.80 -4.20
CA ALA A 263 21.75 -3.49 -3.62
C ALA A 263 20.33 -3.44 -3.05
N VAL A 264 19.37 -4.00 -3.78
CA VAL A 264 17.97 -4.11 -3.35
C VAL A 264 17.85 -4.94 -2.08
N LYS A 265 18.36 -6.17 -2.06
CA LYS A 265 18.28 -7.05 -0.88
C LYS A 265 18.97 -6.47 0.36
N LYS A 266 20.03 -5.67 0.17
CA LYS A 266 20.74 -5.01 1.26
C LYS A 266 19.93 -3.85 1.87
N LYS A 267 19.18 -3.11 1.05
CA LYS A 267 18.40 -1.95 1.50
C LYS A 267 17.01 -2.36 1.95
N ASP A 268 16.24 -2.95 1.05
CA ASP A 268 14.92 -3.50 1.33
C ASP A 268 14.52 -4.50 0.22
N PRO A 269 14.43 -5.81 0.52
CA PRO A 269 13.97 -6.83 -0.42
C PRO A 269 12.56 -6.58 -0.99
N TYR A 270 11.71 -5.79 -0.34
CA TYR A 270 10.37 -5.48 -0.85
C TYR A 270 10.38 -4.46 -2.00
N LEU A 271 11.53 -3.85 -2.30
CA LEU A 271 11.67 -2.91 -3.43
C LEU A 271 11.78 -3.60 -4.79
N THR A 272 11.97 -4.92 -4.84
CA THR A 272 12.16 -5.67 -6.11
C THR A 272 11.13 -5.30 -7.19
N PRO A 273 9.80 -5.26 -6.93
CA PRO A 273 8.82 -4.91 -7.96
C PRO A 273 8.96 -3.45 -8.43
N VAL A 274 9.25 -2.53 -7.51
CA VAL A 274 9.41 -1.10 -7.79
C VAL A 274 10.65 -0.88 -8.66
N VAL A 275 11.78 -1.50 -8.30
CA VAL A 275 13.04 -1.37 -9.03
C VAL A 275 12.92 -1.93 -10.45
N ILE A 276 12.25 -3.07 -10.63
CA ILE A 276 11.97 -3.63 -11.96
C ILE A 276 11.10 -2.69 -12.80
N SER A 277 10.06 -2.11 -12.21
CA SER A 277 9.22 -1.12 -12.89
C SER A 277 10.02 0.10 -13.33
N CYS A 278 10.86 0.66 -12.46
CA CYS A 278 11.75 1.78 -12.81
C CYS A 278 12.74 1.39 -13.93
N LEU A 279 13.36 0.21 -13.84
CA LEU A 279 14.30 -0.28 -14.87
C LEU A 279 13.62 -0.43 -16.24
N SER A 280 12.36 -0.85 -16.26
CA SER A 280 11.53 -0.96 -17.47
C SER A 280 11.29 0.42 -18.08
N HIS A 281 10.83 1.39 -17.29
CA HIS A 281 10.61 2.77 -17.76
C HIS A 281 11.89 3.48 -18.21
N ASP A 282 13.00 3.27 -17.51
CA ASP A 282 14.28 3.90 -17.85
C ASP A 282 14.90 3.27 -19.10
N TYR A 283 14.66 1.97 -19.34
CA TYR A 283 14.96 1.34 -20.63
C TYR A 283 14.16 1.98 -21.77
N ILE A 284 12.86 2.19 -21.57
CA ILE A 284 11.98 2.82 -22.58
C ILE A 284 12.48 4.21 -22.94
N LEU A 285 12.84 5.02 -21.95
CA LEU A 285 13.41 6.34 -22.20
C LEU A 285 14.73 6.25 -22.97
N LYS A 286 15.63 5.33 -22.60
CA LYS A 286 16.94 5.21 -23.22
C LYS A 286 16.86 4.75 -24.67
N GLU A 287 16.08 3.73 -24.97
CA GLU A 287 16.02 3.08 -26.29
C GLU A 287 14.92 3.65 -27.20
N HIS A 288 13.75 3.96 -26.65
CA HIS A 288 12.59 4.41 -27.43
C HIS A 288 12.30 5.91 -27.30
N LYS A 289 13.01 6.64 -26.44
CA LYS A 289 12.89 8.10 -26.25
C LYS A 289 11.51 8.57 -25.77
N TYR A 290 10.76 7.69 -25.12
CA TYR A 290 9.53 8.05 -24.42
C TYR A 290 9.83 8.15 -22.93
N ASP A 291 9.52 9.29 -22.33
CA ASP A 291 9.55 9.43 -20.89
C ASP A 291 8.45 8.59 -20.21
N GLU A 292 8.61 8.40 -18.90
CA GLU A 292 7.74 7.55 -18.10
C GLU A 292 6.28 8.01 -18.14
N GLU A 293 6.03 9.33 -18.14
CA GLU A 293 4.68 9.90 -18.15
C GLU A 293 3.98 9.69 -19.50
N VAL A 294 4.66 9.97 -20.61
CA VAL A 294 4.15 9.75 -21.98
C VAL A 294 3.84 8.26 -22.20
N PHE A 295 4.72 7.37 -21.75
CA PHE A 295 4.50 5.94 -21.93
C PHE A 295 3.34 5.43 -21.06
N LYS A 296 3.24 5.89 -19.80
CA LYS A 296 2.08 5.60 -18.95
C LYS A 296 0.78 6.08 -19.59
N ALA A 297 0.75 7.33 -20.06
CA ALA A 297 -0.38 7.90 -20.77
C ALA A 297 -0.83 7.01 -21.95
N ALA A 298 0.11 6.48 -22.73
CA ALA A 298 -0.18 5.56 -23.83
C ALA A 298 -0.80 4.24 -23.35
N MET A 299 -0.25 3.64 -22.28
CA MET A 299 -0.79 2.40 -21.69
C MET A 299 -2.26 2.54 -21.29
N PHE A 300 -2.62 3.65 -20.64
CA PHE A 300 -3.99 3.94 -20.22
C PHE A 300 -4.90 4.30 -21.39
N LYS A 301 -4.47 5.23 -22.26
CA LYS A 301 -5.22 5.65 -23.45
C LYS A 301 -5.60 4.47 -24.35
N HIS A 302 -4.69 3.50 -24.50
CA HIS A 302 -4.90 2.32 -25.33
C HIS A 302 -5.44 1.11 -24.58
N LYS A 303 -5.71 1.23 -23.28
CA LYS A 303 -6.27 0.18 -22.43
C LYS A 303 -5.49 -1.13 -22.60
N VAL A 304 -4.16 -1.05 -22.58
CA VAL A 304 -3.30 -2.20 -22.90
C VAL A 304 -3.50 -3.35 -21.91
N PHE A 305 -3.85 -3.05 -20.66
CA PHE A 305 -4.13 -4.05 -19.62
C PHE A 305 -5.43 -4.84 -19.84
N GLU A 306 -6.30 -4.43 -20.78
CA GLU A 306 -7.45 -5.23 -21.22
C GLU A 306 -7.07 -6.28 -22.28
N ASP A 307 -5.82 -6.25 -22.77
CA ASP A 307 -5.29 -7.23 -23.71
C ASP A 307 -4.97 -8.56 -23.04
N GLN A 308 -5.59 -9.64 -23.51
CA GLN A 308 -5.44 -10.97 -22.90
C GLN A 308 -4.01 -11.52 -23.00
N ASP A 309 -3.34 -11.28 -24.12
CA ASP A 309 -1.97 -11.78 -24.33
C ASP A 309 -0.98 -11.02 -23.45
N LEU A 310 -1.18 -9.71 -23.26
CA LEU A 310 -0.40 -8.95 -22.29
C LEU A 310 -0.69 -9.40 -20.86
N ALA A 311 -1.96 -9.62 -20.48
CA ALA A 311 -2.32 -10.07 -19.14
C ALA A 311 -1.65 -11.42 -18.79
N MET A 312 -1.68 -12.38 -19.71
CA MET A 312 -0.99 -13.67 -19.54
C MET A 312 0.53 -13.50 -19.41
N TYR A 313 1.13 -12.65 -20.23
CA TYR A 313 2.56 -12.33 -20.15
C TYR A 313 2.93 -11.70 -18.79
N MET A 314 2.15 -10.72 -18.32
CA MET A 314 2.38 -10.06 -17.02
C MET A 314 2.24 -11.05 -15.86
N GLN A 315 1.29 -11.99 -15.94
CA GLN A 315 1.14 -13.04 -14.94
C GLN A 315 2.35 -13.98 -14.91
N GLN A 316 2.89 -14.34 -16.07
CA GLN A 316 4.13 -15.13 -16.16
C GLN A 316 5.32 -14.37 -15.53
N LYS A 317 5.44 -13.05 -15.77
CA LYS A 317 6.48 -12.23 -15.17
C LYS A 317 6.34 -12.04 -13.66
N GLN A 318 5.12 -11.91 -13.15
CA GLN A 318 4.89 -11.95 -11.70
C GLN A 318 5.37 -13.28 -11.11
N PHE A 319 5.08 -14.41 -11.75
CA PHE A 319 5.59 -15.71 -11.31
C PHE A 319 7.13 -15.77 -11.31
N GLU A 320 7.78 -15.29 -12.38
CA GLU A 320 9.24 -15.18 -12.46
C GLU A 320 9.82 -14.34 -11.32
N LEU A 321 9.17 -13.21 -11.00
CA LEU A 321 9.55 -12.34 -9.89
C LEU A 321 9.54 -13.06 -8.54
N PHE A 322 8.48 -13.83 -8.27
CA PHE A 322 8.38 -14.61 -7.04
C PHE A 322 9.49 -15.66 -6.90
N THR A 323 9.92 -16.26 -8.02
CA THR A 323 11.05 -17.21 -8.00
C THR A 323 12.40 -16.55 -7.74
N LEU A 324 12.57 -15.28 -8.13
CA LEU A 324 13.79 -14.50 -7.89
C LEU A 324 13.96 -14.06 -6.43
N ASP A 325 12.85 -13.80 -5.74
CA ASP A 325 12.84 -13.35 -4.34
C ASP A 325 12.67 -14.48 -3.31
N GLY A 326 12.46 -15.73 -3.75
CA GLY A 326 12.41 -16.91 -2.87
C GLY A 326 11.16 -16.98 -1.98
N GLY A 327 10.10 -16.23 -2.30
CA GLY A 327 8.83 -16.20 -1.57
C GLY A 327 7.82 -17.23 -2.05
N MET A 328 7.07 -17.85 -1.13
CA MET A 328 5.91 -18.69 -1.44
C MET A 328 4.77 -17.83 -2.04
N PRO A 329 3.97 -18.36 -2.99
CA PRO A 329 3.02 -17.56 -3.76
C PRO A 329 1.91 -17.03 -2.87
N PHE A 330 1.74 -15.70 -2.84
CA PHE A 330 0.45 -15.09 -2.54
C PHE A 330 -0.33 -15.08 -3.85
N MET A 331 -1.12 -16.12 -4.11
CA MET A 331 -2.13 -16.03 -5.17
C MET A 331 -3.25 -15.10 -4.67
N PRO A 332 -3.56 -13.98 -5.35
CA PRO A 332 -4.91 -13.46 -5.30
C PRO A 332 -5.84 -14.58 -5.77
N PRO A 333 -7.02 -14.78 -5.15
CA PRO A 333 -7.96 -15.77 -5.63
C PRO A 333 -8.30 -15.45 -7.09
N MET A 334 -7.87 -16.33 -7.99
CA MET A 334 -8.29 -16.37 -9.38
C MET A 334 -9.82 -16.47 -9.37
N GLY A 335 -10.50 -15.34 -9.61
CA GLY A 335 -11.90 -15.32 -9.96
C GLY A 335 -12.04 -16.09 -11.27
N GLY A 336 -12.40 -17.37 -11.16
CA GLY A 336 -12.54 -18.27 -12.28
C GLY A 336 -13.53 -17.72 -13.31
N MET A 337 -13.01 -17.41 -14.49
CA MET A 337 -13.78 -17.56 -15.72
C MET A 337 -14.04 -19.07 -15.91
N GLY A 338 -15.24 -19.49 -15.51
CA GLY A 338 -15.72 -20.86 -15.63
C GLY A 338 -17.23 -20.87 -15.73
N GLY A 339 -17.78 -20.19 -16.74
CA GLY A 339 -19.19 -20.30 -17.13
C GLY A 339 -19.30 -21.03 -18.47
N MET A 340 -19.15 -22.36 -18.45
CA MET A 340 -19.76 -23.24 -19.45
C MET A 340 -21.19 -23.53 -18.98
N GLY A 341 -22.18 -23.26 -19.84
CA GLY A 341 -23.59 -23.59 -19.60
C GLY A 341 -24.54 -22.55 -20.16
#